data_AF-A0A497QNH6-F1
#
_entry.id   AF-A0A497QNH6-F1
#
_cell.length_a   1.000
_cell.length_b   1.000
_cell.length_c   1.000
_cell.angle_alpha   90.00
_cell.angle_beta   90.00
_cell.angle_gamma   90.00
#
_symmetry.space_group_name_H-M   'P 1'
#
loop_
_entity.id
_entity.type
_entity.pdbx_description
1 polymer ?
#
loop_
_entity_poly.entity_id
_entity_poly.type
_entity_poly.pdbx_seq_one_letter_code
_entity_poly.pdbx_strand_id
1 'polypeptide(L)' 'MLHIQIVNKSSLAPVSDYEYRVMINNCEIAGGKVDGHSRKDGWISLVEMILEQEKEKEER' A
#
# COMPACT_ATOMS: atom_id res chain seq x y z
N MET A 1 -4.51 13.08 8.79
CA MET A 1 -4.69 12.41 7.49
C MET A 1 -3.78 11.19 7.41
N LEU A 2 -4.39 10.00 7.47
CA LEU A 2 -3.75 8.71 7.25
C LEU A 2 -3.71 8.39 5.75
N HIS A 3 -2.57 7.98 5.22
CA HIS A 3 -2.46 7.45 3.85
C HIS A 3 -1.32 6.43 3.73
N ILE A 4 -1.38 5.54 2.74
CA ILE A 4 -0.27 4.63 2.41
C ILE A 4 0.36 5.04 1.09
N GLN A 5 1.69 5.01 1.03
CA GLN A 5 2.46 5.13 -0.20
C GLN A 5 2.95 3.74 -0.60
N ILE A 6 2.69 3.31 -1.85
CA ILE A 6 3.16 2.05 -2.39
C ILE A 6 4.12 2.32 -3.55
N VAL A 7 5.30 1.73 -3.50
CA VAL A 7 6.33 1.89 -4.53
C VAL A 7 6.71 0.51 -5.07
N ASN A 8 6.54 0.32 -6.39
CA ASN A 8 7.06 -0.87 -7.07
C ASN A 8 8.59 -0.73 -7.22
N LYS A 9 9.34 -1.71 -6.69
CA LYS A 9 10.81 -1.76 -6.73
C LYS A 9 11.35 -2.67 -7.82
N SER A 10 10.49 -3.42 -8.51
CA SER A 10 10.89 -4.36 -9.56
C SER A 10 10.67 -3.78 -10.96
N SER A 11 11.70 -3.87 -11.80
CA SER A 11 11.63 -3.58 -13.23
C SER A 11 11.16 -4.79 -14.06
N LEU A 12 11.16 -5.99 -13.47
CA LEU A 12 10.79 -7.23 -14.16
C LEU A 12 9.28 -7.45 -14.09
N ALA A 13 8.68 -7.89 -15.20
CA ALA A 13 7.30 -8.35 -15.28
C ALA A 13 7.31 -9.89 -15.45
N PRO A 14 6.30 -10.64 -14.96
CA PRO A 14 5.01 -10.17 -14.43
C PRO A 14 4.95 -10.01 -12.90
N VAL A 15 6.04 -10.29 -12.19
CA VAL A 15 6.13 -10.31 -10.72
C VAL A 15 6.87 -9.08 -10.22
N SER A 16 6.46 -8.49 -9.11
CA SER A 16 7.08 -7.30 -8.54
C SER A 16 7.21 -7.33 -7.03
N ASP A 17 8.26 -6.65 -6.58
CA ASP A 17 8.50 -6.38 -5.18
C ASP A 17 7.97 -4.98 -4.89
N TYR A 18 7.24 -4.83 -3.79
CA TYR A 18 6.60 -3.59 -3.39
C TYR A 18 7.11 -3.18 -2.01
N GLU A 19 7.32 -1.88 -1.84
CA GLU A 19 7.51 -1.26 -0.53
C GLU A 19 6.27 -0.43 -0.23
N TYR A 20 5.68 -0.61 0.95
CA TYR A 20 4.58 0.23 1.42
C TYR A 20 4.98 0.99 2.68
N ARG A 21 4.46 2.22 2.81
CA ARG A 21 4.68 3.11 3.96
C ARG A 21 3.36 3.68 4.43
N VAL A 22 3.06 3.54 5.71
CA VAL A 22 1.88 4.10 6.37
C VAL A 22 2.25 5.45 6.96
N MET A 23 1.58 6.49 6.50
CA MET A 23 1.88 7.88 6.84
C MET A 23 0.70 8.49 7.62
N ILE A 24 0.96 9.11 8.77
CA ILE A 24 0.02 9.99 9.48
C ILE A 24 0.59 11.39 9.48
N ASN A 25 -0.13 12.36 8.91
CA ASN A 25 0.29 13.78 8.89
C ASN A 25 1.74 13.94 8.38
N ASN A 26 2.09 13.23 7.31
CA ASN A 26 3.42 13.15 6.69
C ASN A 26 4.53 12.51 7.55
N CYS A 27 4.21 11.93 8.71
CA CYS A 27 5.14 11.09 9.46
C CYS A 27 4.90 9.61 9.13
N GLU A 28 5.97 8.89 8.78
CA GLU A 28 5.90 7.44 8.64
C GLU A 28 5.73 6.81 10.03
N ILE A 29 4.67 6.01 10.19
CA ILE A 29 4.37 5.31 11.44
C ILE A 29 4.57 3.80 11.34
N ALA A 30 4.55 3.25 10.13
CA ALA A 30 4.79 1.85 9.84
C ALA A 30 5.19 1.67 8.37
N GLY A 31 5.83 0.55 8.05
CA GLY A 31 6.18 0.21 6.68
C GLY A 31 6.52 -1.27 6.55
N GLY A 32 6.61 -1.74 5.30
CA GLY A 32 6.92 -3.13 5.01
C GLY A 32 7.29 -3.38 3.56
N LYS A 33 7.74 -4.60 3.30
CA LYS A 33 8.10 -5.09 1.97
C LYS A 33 7.24 -6.29 1.61
N VAL A 34 6.86 -6.38 0.35
CA VAL A 34 6.12 -7.50 -0.23
C VAL A 34 6.92 -7.97 -1.44
N ASP A 35 7.62 -9.09 -1.30
CA ASP A 35 8.46 -9.63 -2.35
C ASP A 35 7.68 -10.65 -3.20
N GLY A 36 7.92 -10.66 -4.51
CA GLY A 36 7.45 -11.75 -5.38
C GLY A 36 5.94 -11.75 -5.69
N HIS A 37 5.27 -10.60 -5.71
CA HIS A 37 3.82 -10.52 -5.92
C HIS A 37 3.43 -10.29 -7.39
N SER A 38 2.32 -10.86 -7.88
CA SER A 38 1.90 -10.65 -9.26
C SER A 38 1.32 -9.25 -9.44
N ARG A 39 1.68 -8.54 -10.53
CA ARG A 39 1.10 -7.22 -10.82
C ARG A 39 -0.42 -7.25 -11.09
N LYS A 40 -0.98 -8.44 -11.35
CA LYS A 40 -2.37 -8.62 -11.81
C LYS A 40 -3.29 -9.28 -10.79
N ASP A 41 -2.80 -9.64 -9.60
CA ASP A 41 -3.61 -10.31 -8.59
C ASP A 41 -4.51 -9.38 -7.76
N GLY A 42 -4.46 -8.08 -8.03
CA GLY A 42 -5.32 -7.09 -7.38
C GLY A 42 -4.87 -6.73 -5.96
N TRP A 43 -3.66 -7.12 -5.53
CA TRP A 43 -3.11 -6.76 -4.21
C TRP A 43 -3.15 -5.26 -3.94
N ILE A 44 -2.71 -4.45 -4.91
CA ILE A 44 -2.72 -2.98 -4.76
C ILE A 44 -4.15 -2.48 -4.49
N SER A 45 -5.12 -2.96 -5.26
CA SER A 45 -6.53 -2.59 -5.11
C SER A 45 -7.12 -3.04 -3.77
N LEU A 46 -6.71 -4.20 -3.26
CA LEU A 46 -7.11 -4.68 -1.93
C LEU A 46 -6.58 -3.75 -0.82
N VAL A 47 -5.30 -3.35 -0.91
CA VAL A 47 -4.69 -2.43 0.06
C VAL A 47 -5.36 -1.06 0.02
N GLU A 48 -5.59 -0.50 -1.18
CA GLU A 48 -6.31 0.77 -1.36
C GLU A 48 -7.73 0.71 -0.78
N MET A 49 -8.47 -0.37 -1.01
CA MET A 49 -9.83 -0.55 -0.49
C MET A 49 -9.87 -0.61 1.05
N ILE A 50 -8.96 -1.35 1.69
CA ILE A 50 -8.90 -1.45 3.17
C ILE A 50 -8.64 -0.06 3.78
N LEU A 51 -7.80 0.75 3.14
CA LEU A 51 -7.51 2.09 3.64
C LEU A 51 -8.68 3.06 3.52
N GLU A 52 -9.42 2.98 2.43
CA GLU A 52 -10.60 3.80 2.24
C GLU A 52 -11.65 3.50 3.33
N GLN A 53 -11.83 2.22 3.68
CA GLN A 53 -12.72 1.81 4.77
C GLN A 53 -12.29 2.36 6.14
N GLU A 54 -10.99 2.46 6.42
CA GLU A 54 -10.51 3.02 7.69
C GLU A 54 -10.65 4.55 7.75
N LYS A 55 -10.48 5.26 6.63
CA LYS A 55 -10.77 6.71 6.57
C LYS A 55 -12.23 7.02 6.87
N GLU A 56 -13.16 6.26 6.28
CA GLU A 56 -14.60 6.44 6.50
C GLU A 56 -15.01 6.21 7.97
N LYS A 57 -14.25 5.39 8.71
CA LYS A 57 -14.48 5.18 10.16
C LYS A 57 -13.98 6.33 11.02
N GLU A 58 -12.91 7.02 10.64
CA GLU A 58 -12.42 8.21 11.36
C GLU A 58 -13.34 9.42 11.18
N GLU A 59 -14.12 9.50 10.10
CA GLU A 59 -15.04 10.60 9.81
C GLU A 59 -16.44 10.45 10.45
N ARG A 60 -16.70 9.34 11.16
CA ARG A 60 -17.94 9.09 11.91
C ARG A 60 -17.78 9.31 13.41
#